data_AF-A0AAD0W6W9-F1
#
_entry.id   AF-A0AAD0W6W9-F1
#
_cell.length_a   1.000
_cell.length_b   1.000
_cell.length_c   1.000
_cell.angle_alpha   90.00
_cell.angle_beta   90.00
_cell.angle_gamma   90.00
#
_symmetry.space_group_name_H-M   'P 1'
#
loop_
_entity.id
_entity.type
_entity.pdbx_description
1 polymer ?
#
loop_
_entity_poly.entity_id
_entity_poly.type
_entity_poly.pdbx_seq_one_letter_code
_entity_poly.pdbx_strand_id
1 'polypeptide(L)'
;MLKIRQELMDELRQADHIQHVRTMLAGAVRLELSTIPTYLTALFSIKPGQNQEARALVQSVVVEEMLHMTLAANTLIAIGGNPRVVEDGQALNYPGPLPMCVDTGLIVSLKALSRQQAQEVFMEIERPDTQAILPGETQAYVDNQPGFDSIGRFYQAILERLQHLENHGHDCFAQPRLDEQVDVSQWFPHEVPGCPDGKVYDMASARAVIDTIVRQGEGVQVEDDWINPKEDAGGSYAHYFKFGEIYYGKRLIRDYASPSGWSYTGEPVPLDETGVFNLLPNAALSDYPAGSGAAISGAQFYQAYQNLLAALDRTFNGQPQQLDAAIGIMYELKLVAQKVMQNPVSSSVPDVVAAPPFMRLHQSS
;
A
#
# COMPACT_ATOMS: atom_id res chain seq x y z
N MET A 1 -4.12 -14.55 -4.41
CA MET A 1 -3.83 -14.05 -3.06
C MET A 1 -2.33 -13.89 -2.94
N LEU A 2 -1.89 -12.75 -2.38
CA LEU A 2 -0.49 -12.51 -2.08
C LEU A 2 0.04 -13.54 -1.08
N LYS A 3 1.28 -14.01 -1.26
CA LYS A 3 1.94 -14.91 -0.30
C LYS A 3 3.37 -14.46 -0.02
N ILE A 4 3.76 -14.39 1.25
CA ILE A 4 5.11 -13.99 1.67
C ILE A 4 6.07 -15.19 1.64
N ARG A 5 7.31 -15.00 1.14
CA ARG A 5 8.31 -16.08 0.99
C ARG A 5 8.45 -16.89 2.27
N GLN A 6 8.18 -18.19 2.19
CA GLN A 6 8.31 -19.09 3.33
C GLN A 6 9.73 -19.04 3.91
N GLU A 7 10.75 -18.97 3.05
CA GLU A 7 12.14 -18.78 3.45
C GLU A 7 12.33 -17.53 4.34
N LEU A 8 11.75 -16.39 3.96
CA LEU A 8 11.83 -15.15 4.76
C LEU A 8 11.13 -15.29 6.11
N MET A 9 10.01 -16.00 6.14
CA MET A 9 9.24 -16.21 7.36
C MET A 9 9.92 -17.21 8.29
N ASP A 10 10.55 -18.25 7.74
CA ASP A 10 11.36 -19.21 8.49
C ASP A 10 12.63 -18.53 9.03
N GLU A 11 13.29 -17.68 8.24
CA GLU A 11 14.39 -16.82 8.69
C GLU A 11 13.95 -15.90 9.83
N LEU A 12 12.80 -15.22 9.69
CA LEU A 12 12.25 -14.37 10.76
C LEU A 12 11.92 -15.18 12.02
N ARG A 13 11.41 -16.41 11.88
CA ARG A 13 11.08 -17.31 12.99
C ARG A 13 12.28 -18.03 13.61
N GLN A 14 13.43 -18.00 12.98
CA GLN A 14 14.67 -18.56 13.53
C GLN A 14 15.66 -17.46 13.94
N ALA A 15 15.25 -16.19 13.80
CA ALA A 15 16.09 -15.06 14.13
C ALA A 15 16.38 -14.98 15.63
N ASP A 16 17.65 -15.17 16.00
CA ASP A 16 18.15 -14.94 17.36
C ASP A 16 18.81 -13.56 17.52
N HIS A 17 18.74 -12.73 16.46
CA HIS A 17 19.36 -11.41 16.40
C HIS A 17 18.42 -10.39 15.76
N ILE A 18 18.37 -9.19 16.36
CA ILE A 18 17.55 -8.06 15.91
C ILE A 18 17.81 -7.67 14.45
N GLN A 19 19.00 -7.97 13.91
CA GLN A 19 19.36 -7.66 12.53
C GLN A 19 18.41 -8.31 11.51
N HIS A 20 17.90 -9.52 11.77
CA HIS A 20 16.93 -10.15 10.87
C HIS A 20 15.58 -9.43 10.91
N VAL A 21 15.15 -8.99 12.09
CA VAL A 21 13.92 -8.18 12.24
C VAL A 21 14.05 -6.85 11.50
N ARG A 22 15.22 -6.20 11.57
CA ARG A 22 15.53 -4.99 10.78
C ARG A 22 15.42 -5.26 9.27
N THR A 23 15.97 -6.37 8.79
CA THR A 23 15.85 -6.76 7.37
C THR A 23 14.39 -6.97 6.97
N MET A 24 13.60 -7.64 7.80
CA MET A 24 12.17 -7.84 7.52
C MET A 24 11.40 -6.54 7.53
N LEU A 25 11.59 -5.67 8.53
CA LEU A 25 10.96 -4.35 8.56
C LEU A 25 11.39 -3.45 7.40
N ALA A 26 12.64 -3.51 6.94
CA ALA A 26 13.05 -2.82 5.72
C ALA A 26 12.31 -3.38 4.48
N GLY A 27 12.11 -4.69 4.42
CA GLY A 27 11.26 -5.32 3.41
C GLY A 27 9.79 -4.92 3.51
N ALA A 28 9.27 -4.69 4.73
CA ALA A 28 7.92 -4.18 4.98
C ALA A 28 7.76 -2.77 4.43
N VAL A 29 8.68 -1.86 4.76
CA VAL A 29 8.70 -0.48 4.20
C VAL A 29 8.71 -0.50 2.68
N ARG A 30 9.49 -1.41 2.07
CA ARG A 30 9.53 -1.58 0.62
C ARG A 30 8.21 -2.16 0.06
N LEU A 31 7.56 -3.06 0.78
CA LEU A 31 6.26 -3.61 0.41
C LEU A 31 5.20 -2.50 0.36
N GLU A 32 5.07 -1.69 1.41
CA GLU A 32 4.11 -0.55 1.43
C GLU A 32 4.44 0.49 0.35
N LEU A 33 5.73 0.80 0.15
CA LEU A 33 6.14 1.68 -0.95
C LEU A 33 5.70 1.15 -2.33
N SER A 34 5.63 -0.17 -2.50
CA SER A 34 5.36 -0.81 -3.79
C SER A 34 3.86 -0.91 -4.15
N THR A 35 2.95 -0.74 -3.20
CA THR A 35 1.49 -0.69 -3.44
C THR A 35 1.07 0.71 -3.93
N ILE A 36 1.69 1.77 -3.42
CA ILE A 36 1.33 3.17 -3.70
C ILE A 36 1.29 3.51 -5.20
N PRO A 37 2.27 3.15 -6.06
CA PRO A 37 2.23 3.48 -7.49
C PRO A 37 1.03 2.91 -8.25
N THR A 38 0.55 1.71 -7.90
CA THR A 38 -0.60 1.10 -8.60
C THR A 38 -1.90 1.82 -8.23
N TYR A 39 -2.08 2.17 -6.96
CA TYR A 39 -3.22 2.94 -6.48
C TYR A 39 -3.19 4.38 -7.01
N LEU A 40 -2.02 5.04 -7.04
CA LEU A 40 -1.86 6.37 -7.63
C LEU A 40 -2.13 6.41 -9.13
N THR A 41 -1.64 5.42 -9.89
CA THR A 41 -1.92 5.33 -11.33
C THR A 41 -3.43 5.28 -11.59
N ALA A 42 -4.15 4.43 -10.85
CA ALA A 42 -5.60 4.33 -10.96
C ALA A 42 -6.29 5.62 -10.49
N LEU A 43 -5.87 6.22 -9.38
CA LEU A 43 -6.41 7.49 -8.88
C LEU A 43 -6.27 8.62 -9.90
N PHE A 44 -5.09 8.75 -10.51
CA PHE A 44 -4.82 9.78 -11.53
C PHE A 44 -5.64 9.56 -12.79
N SER A 45 -5.93 8.30 -13.16
CA SER A 45 -6.74 8.00 -14.35
C SER A 45 -8.17 8.54 -14.29
N ILE A 46 -8.71 8.87 -13.11
CA ILE A 46 -10.08 9.36 -12.98
C ILE A 46 -10.16 10.84 -13.41
N LYS A 47 -10.95 11.13 -14.45
CA LYS A 47 -11.13 12.49 -15.00
C LYS A 47 -11.70 13.46 -13.96
N PRO A 48 -11.29 14.74 -13.95
CA PRO A 48 -11.79 15.73 -12.99
C PRO A 48 -13.33 15.75 -12.88
N GLY A 49 -13.86 15.70 -11.66
CA GLY A 49 -15.30 15.73 -11.39
C GLY A 49 -16.04 14.39 -11.55
N GLN A 50 -15.39 13.35 -12.11
CA GLN A 50 -16.00 12.04 -12.37
C GLN A 50 -15.74 11.02 -11.24
N ASN A 51 -16.59 9.99 -11.11
CA ASN A 51 -16.44 8.86 -10.19
C ASN A 51 -15.96 9.28 -8.78
N GLN A 52 -16.68 10.21 -8.15
CA GLN A 52 -16.20 10.91 -6.94
C GLN A 52 -16.06 9.97 -5.74
N GLU A 53 -16.98 9.01 -5.60
CA GLU A 53 -16.99 8.01 -4.55
C GLU A 53 -15.81 7.06 -4.69
N ALA A 54 -15.60 6.52 -5.90
CA ALA A 54 -14.45 5.65 -6.17
C ALA A 54 -13.12 6.40 -6.02
N ARG A 55 -13.06 7.68 -6.44
CA ARG A 55 -11.90 8.55 -6.20
C ARG A 55 -11.62 8.69 -4.71
N ALA A 56 -12.63 8.97 -3.90
CA ALA A 56 -12.46 9.15 -2.46
C ALA A 56 -11.96 7.88 -1.79
N LEU A 57 -12.47 6.71 -2.18
CA LEU A 57 -12.02 5.40 -1.68
C LEU A 57 -10.56 5.10 -2.04
N VAL A 58 -10.17 5.24 -3.31
CA VAL A 58 -8.77 5.01 -3.71
C VAL A 58 -7.84 6.03 -3.05
N GLN A 59 -8.27 7.29 -2.94
CA GLN A 59 -7.48 8.33 -2.27
C GLN A 59 -7.30 8.04 -0.77
N SER A 60 -8.32 7.53 -0.07
CA SER A 60 -8.15 7.17 1.34
C SER A 60 -7.14 6.05 1.52
N VAL A 61 -7.21 5.00 0.69
CA VAL A 61 -6.23 3.90 0.73
C VAL A 61 -4.82 4.40 0.46
N VAL A 62 -4.60 5.26 -0.55
CA VAL A 62 -3.25 5.83 -0.80
C VAL A 62 -2.68 6.58 0.43
N VAL A 63 -3.53 7.29 1.17
CA VAL A 63 -3.12 7.99 2.39
C VAL A 63 -2.79 6.99 3.50
N GLU A 64 -3.61 5.94 3.65
CA GLU A 64 -3.39 4.87 4.63
C GLU A 64 -2.10 4.07 4.32
N GLU A 65 -1.80 3.75 3.06
CA GLU A 65 -0.54 3.10 2.67
C GLU A 65 0.70 3.96 2.98
N MET A 66 0.60 5.29 2.82
CA MET A 66 1.67 6.22 3.23
C MET A 66 1.85 6.26 4.75
N LEU A 67 0.75 6.14 5.51
CA LEU A 67 0.79 5.96 6.96
C LEU A 67 1.48 4.64 7.31
N HIS A 68 1.11 3.53 6.64
CA HIS A 68 1.68 2.20 6.91
C HIS A 68 3.18 2.17 6.67
N MET A 69 3.64 2.72 5.53
CA MET A 69 5.05 2.88 5.24
C MET A 69 5.77 3.67 6.34
N THR A 70 5.14 4.74 6.85
CA THR A 70 5.69 5.59 7.92
C THR A 70 5.77 4.85 9.26
N LEU A 71 4.73 4.11 9.64
CA LEU A 71 4.69 3.33 10.87
C LEU A 71 5.69 2.17 10.85
N ALA A 72 5.83 1.48 9.71
CA ALA A 72 6.85 0.46 9.51
C ALA A 72 8.27 1.06 9.59
N ALA A 73 8.49 2.25 9.00
CA ALA A 73 9.75 2.97 9.09
C ALA A 73 10.07 3.43 10.52
N ASN A 74 9.10 3.99 11.26
CA ASN A 74 9.27 4.34 12.67
C ASN A 74 9.66 3.12 13.51
N THR A 75 9.02 1.97 13.27
CA THR A 75 9.36 0.71 13.96
C THR A 75 10.78 0.26 13.63
N LEU A 76 11.18 0.31 12.36
CA LEU A 76 12.55 0.01 11.93
C LEU A 76 13.57 0.95 12.59
N ILE A 77 13.26 2.24 12.67
CA ILE A 77 14.09 3.26 13.31
C ILE A 77 14.23 2.97 14.80
N ALA A 78 13.14 2.62 15.48
CA ALA A 78 13.11 2.32 16.91
C ALA A 78 14.04 1.17 17.31
N ILE A 79 14.20 0.18 16.44
CA ILE A 79 15.09 -0.96 16.71
C ILE A 79 16.49 -0.77 16.13
N GLY A 80 16.86 0.44 15.68
CA GLY A 80 18.21 0.77 15.20
C GLY A 80 18.49 0.47 13.72
N GLY A 81 17.47 0.24 12.89
CA GLY A 81 17.61 0.13 11.43
C GLY A 81 17.19 1.40 10.68
N ASN A 82 17.46 1.48 9.38
CA ASN A 82 17.10 2.64 8.56
C ASN A 82 16.54 2.18 7.20
N PRO A 83 15.44 2.77 6.70
CA PRO A 83 14.89 2.42 5.39
C PRO A 83 15.75 3.01 4.25
N ARG A 84 15.73 2.35 3.09
CA ARG A 84 16.49 2.75 1.89
C ARG A 84 15.55 3.19 0.77
N VAL A 85 14.73 4.20 1.05
CA VAL A 85 13.56 4.56 0.23
C VAL A 85 13.92 4.88 -1.21
N VAL A 86 15.04 5.58 -1.45
CA VAL A 86 15.49 5.86 -2.83
C VAL A 86 15.84 4.58 -3.58
N GLU A 87 16.65 3.71 -2.97
CA GLU A 87 17.07 2.44 -3.59
C GLU A 87 15.87 1.54 -3.86
N ASP A 88 15.01 1.38 -2.85
CA ASP A 88 13.82 0.53 -2.91
C ASP A 88 12.84 1.02 -3.96
N GLY A 89 12.56 2.33 -4.01
CA GLY A 89 11.65 2.95 -4.98
C GLY A 89 12.17 2.94 -6.42
N GLN A 90 13.49 3.01 -6.62
CA GLN A 90 14.12 2.87 -7.94
C GLN A 90 14.16 1.43 -8.43
N ALA A 91 14.18 0.46 -7.51
CA ALA A 91 14.19 -0.96 -7.82
C ALA A 91 12.80 -1.54 -8.15
N LEU A 92 11.72 -0.77 -7.95
CA LEU A 92 10.36 -1.20 -8.30
C LEU A 92 10.21 -1.36 -9.82
N ASN A 93 9.51 -2.41 -10.23
CA ASN A 93 9.24 -2.71 -11.62
C ASN A 93 7.81 -3.20 -11.79
N TYR A 94 7.14 -2.73 -12.85
CA TYR A 94 5.77 -3.06 -13.17
C TYR A 94 5.65 -3.36 -14.68
N PRO A 95 4.81 -4.34 -15.08
CA PRO A 95 4.14 -5.26 -14.20
C PRO A 95 5.14 -6.20 -13.53
N GLY A 96 4.94 -6.54 -12.25
CA GLY A 96 5.88 -7.36 -11.50
C GLY A 96 5.30 -7.88 -10.18
N PRO A 97 5.97 -8.85 -9.54
CA PRO A 97 5.56 -9.32 -8.22
C PRO A 97 5.81 -8.22 -7.17
N LEU A 98 5.07 -8.29 -6.06
CA LEU A 98 5.40 -7.47 -4.89
C LEU A 98 6.71 -7.95 -4.24
N PRO A 99 7.50 -7.03 -3.64
CA PRO A 99 8.64 -7.39 -2.81
C PRO A 99 8.25 -8.45 -1.76
N MET A 100 9.22 -9.28 -1.36
CA MET A 100 9.04 -10.31 -0.31
C MET A 100 8.08 -11.48 -0.63
N CYS A 101 7.41 -11.50 -1.78
CA CYS A 101 6.40 -12.52 -2.09
C CYS A 101 6.97 -13.84 -2.69
N VAL A 102 6.41 -15.01 -2.30
CA VAL A 102 6.68 -16.33 -2.95
C VAL A 102 6.04 -16.38 -4.31
N ASP A 103 4.78 -15.95 -4.36
CA ASP A 103 3.92 -16.27 -5.48
C ASP A 103 4.15 -15.25 -6.61
N THR A 104 4.78 -15.70 -7.69
CA THR A 104 4.81 -14.97 -8.96
C THR A 104 3.41 -14.82 -9.58
N GLY A 105 2.38 -15.44 -9.00
CA GLY A 105 1.00 -15.41 -9.47
C GLY A 105 0.35 -14.03 -9.41
N LEU A 106 0.56 -13.26 -8.34
CA LEU A 106 0.08 -11.88 -8.28
C LEU A 106 1.09 -10.94 -8.96
N ILE A 107 0.75 -10.51 -10.17
CA ILE A 107 1.52 -9.53 -10.92
C ILE A 107 0.84 -8.18 -10.79
N VAL A 108 1.45 -7.29 -10.01
CA VAL A 108 0.95 -5.93 -9.82
C VAL A 108 1.23 -5.13 -11.08
N SER A 109 0.18 -4.55 -11.63
CA SER A 109 0.24 -3.71 -12.84
C SER A 109 -0.17 -2.27 -12.53
N LEU A 110 0.35 -1.32 -13.31
CA LEU A 110 -0.06 0.08 -13.27
C LEU A 110 -1.07 0.31 -14.40
N LYS A 111 -2.36 0.41 -14.06
CA LYS A 111 -3.44 0.61 -15.04
C LYS A 111 -4.43 1.66 -14.55
N ALA A 112 -5.25 2.14 -15.48
CA ALA A 112 -6.39 2.98 -15.16
C ALA A 112 -7.38 2.24 -14.24
N LEU A 113 -8.17 3.00 -13.46
CA LEU A 113 -9.16 2.43 -12.57
C LEU A 113 -10.25 1.72 -13.39
N SER A 114 -10.41 0.42 -13.14
CA SER A 114 -11.48 -0.41 -13.70
C SER A 114 -11.92 -1.41 -12.66
N ARG A 115 -13.09 -2.03 -12.85
CA ARG A 115 -13.54 -3.15 -12.00
C ARG A 115 -12.52 -4.29 -12.01
N GLN A 116 -11.96 -4.58 -13.19
CA GLN A 116 -10.94 -5.60 -13.36
C GLN A 116 -9.68 -5.28 -12.54
N GLN A 117 -9.18 -4.04 -12.61
CA GLN A 117 -8.00 -3.64 -11.82
C GLN A 117 -8.28 -3.70 -10.31
N ALA A 118 -9.48 -3.28 -9.88
CA ALA A 118 -9.89 -3.37 -8.48
C ALA A 118 -9.92 -4.83 -7.99
N GLN A 119 -10.48 -5.74 -8.79
CA GLN A 119 -10.60 -7.16 -8.43
C GLN A 119 -9.26 -7.91 -8.52
N GLU A 120 -8.58 -7.83 -9.66
CA GLU A 120 -7.42 -8.69 -9.97
C GLU A 120 -6.11 -8.21 -9.34
N VAL A 121 -6.03 -6.94 -8.95
CA VAL A 121 -4.84 -6.36 -8.34
C VAL A 121 -5.14 -5.87 -6.94
N PHE A 122 -6.04 -4.91 -6.76
CA PHE A 122 -6.19 -4.22 -5.47
C PHE A 122 -6.74 -5.15 -4.38
N MET A 123 -7.86 -5.81 -4.65
CA MET A 123 -8.43 -6.78 -3.72
C MET A 123 -7.53 -8.00 -3.50
N GLU A 124 -6.67 -8.36 -4.46
CA GLU A 124 -5.71 -9.46 -4.29
C GLU A 124 -4.48 -9.09 -3.45
N ILE A 125 -4.05 -7.82 -3.49
CA ILE A 125 -3.02 -7.27 -2.59
C ILE A 125 -3.54 -7.28 -1.15
N GLU A 126 -4.75 -6.75 -0.96
CA GLU A 126 -5.33 -6.48 0.38
C GLU A 126 -6.10 -7.66 0.97
N ARG A 127 -6.12 -8.81 0.29
CA ARG A 127 -6.95 -9.94 0.70
C ARG A 127 -6.57 -10.39 2.12
N PRO A 128 -7.52 -10.42 3.07
CA PRO A 128 -7.23 -10.87 4.42
C PRO A 128 -6.94 -12.36 4.46
N ASP A 129 -6.01 -12.78 5.33
CA ASP A 129 -5.80 -14.20 5.64
C ASP A 129 -6.95 -14.73 6.49
N THR A 130 -7.99 -15.24 5.83
CA THR A 130 -9.19 -15.78 6.49
C THR A 130 -9.75 -17.00 5.77
N GLN A 131 -10.26 -17.94 6.56
CA GLN A 131 -11.06 -19.07 6.07
C GLN A 131 -12.55 -18.75 5.98
N ALA A 132 -12.95 -17.53 6.35
CA ALA A 132 -14.33 -17.09 6.25
C ALA A 132 -14.71 -16.82 4.78
N ILE A 133 -16.00 -16.91 4.48
CA ILE A 133 -16.54 -16.49 3.19
C ILE A 133 -16.54 -14.96 3.17
N LEU A 134 -15.76 -14.32 2.29
CA LEU A 134 -15.74 -12.86 2.21
C LEU A 134 -16.99 -12.31 1.50
N PRO A 135 -17.33 -11.02 1.70
CA PRO A 135 -18.52 -10.44 1.10
C PRO A 135 -18.47 -10.51 -0.43
N GLY A 136 -19.54 -11.03 -1.03
CA GLY A 136 -19.63 -11.25 -2.47
C GLY A 136 -18.98 -12.55 -2.98
N GLU A 137 -18.40 -13.36 -2.10
CA GLU A 137 -17.96 -14.74 -2.39
C GLU A 137 -19.05 -15.75 -2.02
N THR A 138 -19.09 -16.88 -2.73
CA THR A 138 -20.08 -17.95 -2.49
C THR A 138 -19.51 -19.12 -1.68
N GLN A 139 -18.19 -19.22 -1.58
CA GLN A 139 -17.48 -20.25 -0.86
C GLN A 139 -16.20 -19.68 -0.27
N ALA A 140 -15.74 -20.25 0.84
CA ALA A 140 -14.48 -19.86 1.45
C ALA A 140 -13.33 -20.20 0.50
N TYR A 141 -12.31 -19.37 0.53
CA TYR A 141 -11.06 -19.70 -0.14
C TYR A 141 -10.42 -20.89 0.58
N VAL A 142 -10.15 -21.97 -0.15
CA VAL A 142 -9.45 -23.15 0.36
C VAL A 142 -8.06 -23.16 -0.23
N ASP A 143 -7.07 -22.80 0.59
CA ASP A 143 -5.68 -22.84 0.18
C ASP A 143 -5.14 -24.28 0.27
N ASN A 144 -4.60 -24.76 -0.85
CA ASN A 144 -3.98 -26.09 -0.95
C ASN A 144 -2.44 -26.02 -1.07
N GLN A 145 -1.83 -24.83 -0.93
CA GLN A 145 -0.39 -24.61 -1.08
C GLN A 145 0.23 -24.11 0.23
N PRO A 146 1.34 -24.70 0.71
CA PRO A 146 2.04 -24.20 1.89
C PRO A 146 2.63 -22.81 1.62
N GLY A 147 2.34 -21.84 2.50
CA GLY A 147 2.80 -20.46 2.43
C GLY A 147 2.22 -19.62 3.58
N PHE A 148 2.65 -18.36 3.71
CA PHE A 148 1.98 -17.39 4.58
C PHE A 148 1.09 -16.49 3.76
N ASP A 149 -0.15 -16.36 4.19
CA ASP A 149 -1.28 -16.05 3.32
C ASP A 149 -1.60 -14.55 3.21
N SER A 150 -0.98 -13.67 4.01
CA SER A 150 -1.22 -12.22 3.92
C SER A 150 -0.12 -11.32 4.48
N ILE A 151 -0.24 -10.01 4.21
CA ILE A 151 0.64 -8.94 4.73
C ILE A 151 0.52 -8.86 6.26
N GLY A 152 -0.68 -9.05 6.79
CA GLY A 152 -1.01 -9.08 8.21
C GLY A 152 -0.28 -10.17 8.96
N ARG A 153 -0.18 -11.39 8.41
CA ARG A 153 0.61 -12.47 9.03
C ARG A 153 2.10 -12.16 9.08
N PHE A 154 2.62 -11.48 8.07
CA PHE A 154 4.00 -11.04 8.06
C PHE A 154 4.28 -10.02 9.17
N TYR A 155 3.41 -9.02 9.33
CA TYR A 155 3.50 -8.07 10.43
C TYR A 155 3.35 -8.71 11.82
N GLN A 156 2.43 -9.66 11.98
CA GLN A 156 2.29 -10.40 13.24
C GLN A 156 3.54 -11.22 13.56
N ALA A 157 4.18 -11.84 12.57
CA ALA A 157 5.45 -12.54 12.78
C ALA A 157 6.59 -11.61 13.21
N ILE A 158 6.60 -10.35 12.73
CA ILE A 158 7.55 -9.33 13.20
C ILE A 158 7.31 -9.04 14.69
N LEU A 159 6.06 -8.82 15.10
CA LEU A 159 5.72 -8.60 16.51
C LEU A 159 6.07 -9.78 17.41
N GLU A 160 5.73 -11.00 16.98
CA GLU A 160 6.07 -12.23 17.69
C GLU A 160 7.58 -12.36 17.88
N ARG A 161 8.37 -12.03 16.85
CA ARG A 161 9.83 -12.09 16.92
C ARG A 161 10.41 -11.03 17.82
N LEU A 162 9.93 -9.78 17.76
CA LEU A 162 10.35 -8.72 18.68
C LEU A 162 10.08 -9.13 20.13
N GLN A 163 8.88 -9.63 20.42
CA GLN A 163 8.51 -10.11 21.76
C GLN A 163 9.40 -11.27 22.22
N HIS A 164 9.72 -12.19 21.31
CA HIS A 164 10.61 -13.31 21.62
C HIS A 164 12.02 -12.82 22.02
N LEU A 165 12.60 -11.89 21.27
CA LEU A 165 13.92 -11.32 21.57
C LEU A 165 13.94 -10.61 22.92
N GLU A 166 12.94 -9.78 23.22
CA GLU A 166 12.76 -9.13 24.52
C GLU A 166 12.70 -10.14 25.68
N ASN A 167 11.91 -11.20 25.52
CA ASN A 167 11.79 -12.25 26.53
C ASN A 167 13.10 -13.03 26.77
N HIS A 168 14.04 -12.99 25.83
CA HIS A 168 15.35 -13.64 25.92
C HIS A 168 16.48 -12.64 26.25
N GLY A 169 16.13 -11.45 26.75
CA GLY A 169 17.09 -10.49 27.29
C GLY A 169 17.73 -9.56 26.25
N HIS A 170 17.18 -9.50 25.04
CA HIS A 170 17.55 -8.49 24.06
C HIS A 170 16.67 -7.25 24.27
N ASP A 171 17.28 -6.15 24.71
CA ASP A 171 16.62 -4.84 24.74
C ASP A 171 16.57 -4.27 23.30
N CYS A 172 15.49 -4.60 22.59
CA CYS A 172 15.26 -4.25 21.19
C CYS A 172 15.05 -2.75 21.02
N PHE A 173 14.60 -2.06 22.07
CA PHE A 173 14.26 -0.64 22.07
C PHE A 173 15.20 0.19 22.95
N ALA A 174 16.42 -0.31 23.25
CA ALA A 174 17.40 0.36 24.09
C ALA A 174 17.70 1.81 23.67
N GLN A 175 17.61 2.09 22.37
CA GLN A 175 17.78 3.42 21.77
C GLN A 175 16.74 3.64 20.67
N PRO A 176 15.51 4.08 21.03
CA PRO A 176 14.41 4.15 20.07
C PRO A 176 14.52 5.32 19.09
N ARG A 177 15.47 6.24 19.28
CA ARG A 177 15.71 7.38 18.36
C ARG A 177 14.43 8.18 18.06
N LEU A 178 13.67 8.51 19.10
CA LEU A 178 12.39 9.23 18.99
C LEU A 178 12.47 10.55 18.21
N ASP A 179 13.61 11.23 18.22
CA ASP A 179 13.84 12.48 17.48
C ASP A 179 14.08 12.25 15.98
N GLU A 180 14.37 11.01 15.57
CA GLU A 180 14.52 10.60 14.17
C GLU A 180 13.22 10.01 13.59
N GLN A 181 12.23 9.72 14.45
CA GLN A 181 10.93 9.19 14.04
C GLN A 181 9.95 10.29 13.66
N VAL A 182 9.08 9.96 12.70
CA VAL A 182 8.00 10.85 12.22
C VAL A 182 6.85 10.85 13.22
N ASP A 183 6.39 12.05 13.58
CA ASP A 183 5.11 12.23 14.28
C ASP A 183 3.98 12.28 13.24
N VAL A 184 3.16 11.22 13.18
CA VAL A 184 2.09 11.09 12.19
C VAL A 184 0.86 11.94 12.54
N SER A 185 0.74 12.39 13.79
CA SER A 185 -0.46 13.06 14.31
C SER A 185 -0.77 14.41 13.64
N GLN A 186 0.21 14.98 12.94
CA GLN A 186 0.07 16.24 12.22
C GLN A 186 -0.54 16.08 10.83
N TRP A 187 -0.47 14.88 10.26
CA TRP A 187 -0.72 14.63 8.83
C TRP A 187 -1.78 13.57 8.57
N PHE A 188 -1.92 12.63 9.50
CA PHE A 188 -2.86 11.53 9.43
C PHE A 188 -3.88 11.67 10.57
N PRO A 189 -5.12 11.22 10.39
CA PRO A 189 -6.06 11.19 11.50
C PRO A 189 -5.49 10.35 12.66
N HIS A 190 -5.90 10.65 13.90
CA HIS A 190 -5.40 9.94 15.09
C HIS A 190 -5.94 8.50 15.11
N GLU A 191 -5.31 7.62 14.34
CA GLU A 191 -5.78 6.29 14.01
C GLU A 191 -5.05 5.18 14.77
N VAL A 192 -4.01 5.53 15.55
CA VAL A 192 -3.18 4.57 16.30
C VAL A 192 -3.58 4.56 17.78
N PRO A 193 -4.34 3.54 18.26
CA PRO A 193 -4.82 3.51 19.64
C PRO A 193 -3.69 3.47 20.66
N GLY A 194 -3.72 4.38 21.64
CA GLY A 194 -2.70 4.46 22.69
C GLY A 194 -1.35 5.05 22.25
N CYS A 195 -1.13 5.27 20.95
CA CYS A 195 0.10 5.86 20.42
C CYS A 195 -0.21 6.85 19.28
N PRO A 196 -0.91 7.97 19.56
CA PRO A 196 -1.46 8.84 18.52
C PRO A 196 -0.41 9.58 17.66
N ASP A 197 0.84 9.66 18.11
CA ASP A 197 1.97 10.21 17.35
C ASP A 197 2.66 9.17 16.44
N GLY A 198 2.29 7.89 16.57
CA GLY A 198 2.84 6.78 15.80
C GLY A 198 4.31 6.47 16.10
N LYS A 199 4.88 6.99 17.20
CA LYS A 199 6.27 6.74 17.58
C LYS A 199 6.40 5.43 18.36
N VAL A 200 7.49 4.72 18.13
CA VAL A 200 7.77 3.41 18.74
C VAL A 200 8.95 3.53 19.70
N TYR A 201 8.76 3.10 20.94
CA TYR A 201 9.78 3.13 21.99
C TYR A 201 9.79 1.91 22.91
N ASP A 202 8.83 1.00 22.74
CA ASP A 202 8.71 -0.24 23.49
C ASP A 202 7.82 -1.25 22.73
N MET A 203 7.63 -2.44 23.31
CA MET A 203 6.75 -3.46 22.73
C MET A 203 5.28 -3.02 22.63
N ALA A 204 4.81 -2.14 23.52
CA ALA A 204 3.42 -1.71 23.54
C ALA A 204 3.11 -0.75 22.38
N SER A 205 3.98 0.24 22.18
CA SER A 205 3.94 1.16 21.04
C SER A 205 4.20 0.44 19.71
N ALA A 206 5.13 -0.51 19.66
CA ALA A 206 5.35 -1.35 18.47
C ALA A 206 4.10 -2.15 18.09
N ARG A 207 3.42 -2.74 19.08
CA ARG A 207 2.15 -3.44 18.89
C ARG A 207 1.06 -2.51 18.39
N ALA A 208 0.91 -1.34 19.00
CA ALA A 208 -0.11 -0.36 18.61
C ALA A 208 0.02 0.07 17.14
N VAL A 209 1.25 0.36 16.68
CA VAL A 209 1.48 0.78 15.29
C VAL A 209 1.29 -0.38 14.31
N ILE A 210 1.83 -1.57 14.61
CA ILE A 210 1.72 -2.73 13.71
C ILE A 210 0.28 -3.23 13.62
N ASP A 211 -0.44 -3.33 14.74
CA ASP A 211 -1.85 -3.74 14.73
C ASP A 211 -2.71 -2.72 13.96
N THR A 212 -2.31 -1.44 13.89
CA THR A 212 -2.97 -0.43 13.06
C THR A 212 -2.77 -0.69 11.56
N ILE A 213 -1.54 -1.01 11.14
CA ILE A 213 -1.24 -1.38 9.75
C ILE A 213 -2.12 -2.56 9.31
N VAL A 214 -2.10 -3.64 10.09
CA VAL A 214 -2.88 -4.86 9.78
C VAL A 214 -4.38 -4.59 9.72
N ARG A 215 -4.90 -3.82 10.69
CA ARG A 215 -6.32 -3.50 10.81
C ARG A 215 -6.85 -2.65 9.65
N GLN A 216 -6.07 -1.71 9.15
CA GLN A 216 -6.48 -0.85 8.03
C GLN A 216 -6.36 -1.57 6.69
N GLY A 217 -5.34 -2.40 6.49
CA GLY A 217 -5.22 -3.22 5.28
C GLY A 217 -6.29 -4.31 5.19
N GLU A 218 -6.30 -5.21 6.18
CA GLU A 218 -7.05 -6.48 6.14
C GLU A 218 -8.33 -6.50 6.98
N GLY A 219 -8.50 -5.56 7.90
CA GLY A 219 -9.59 -5.54 8.88
C GLY A 219 -9.22 -6.26 10.18
N VAL A 220 -10.23 -6.49 11.04
CA VAL A 220 -10.01 -7.13 12.36
C VAL A 220 -10.63 -8.52 12.36
N GLN A 221 -9.87 -9.53 12.78
CA GLN A 221 -10.46 -10.80 13.20
C GLN A 221 -10.88 -10.69 14.67
N VAL A 222 -12.18 -10.67 14.95
CA VAL A 222 -12.71 -10.62 16.33
C VAL A 222 -13.56 -11.86 16.56
N GLU A 223 -13.17 -12.74 17.49
CA GLU A 223 -13.99 -13.83 18.05
C GLU A 223 -15.16 -14.34 17.16
N ASP A 224 -16.39 -13.83 17.37
CA ASP A 224 -17.62 -14.25 16.68
C ASP A 224 -17.88 -13.57 15.30
N ASP A 225 -17.05 -12.61 14.88
CA ASP A 225 -17.07 -11.91 13.59
C ASP A 225 -15.71 -12.06 12.89
N TRP A 226 -15.57 -13.16 12.16
CA TRP A 226 -14.33 -13.62 11.54
C TRP A 226 -13.78 -12.70 10.44
N ILE A 227 -14.52 -11.65 10.06
CA ILE A 227 -14.18 -10.75 8.96
C ILE A 227 -14.08 -9.30 9.43
N ASN A 228 -14.91 -8.87 10.39
CA ASN A 228 -15.16 -7.47 10.78
C ASN A 228 -14.47 -6.45 9.84
N PRO A 229 -15.13 -6.06 8.74
CA PRO A 229 -14.53 -5.30 7.65
C PRO A 229 -14.19 -3.86 8.04
N LYS A 230 -14.59 -3.43 9.25
CA LYS A 230 -14.29 -2.11 9.75
C LYS A 230 -12.88 -2.06 10.30
N GLU A 231 -12.22 -0.95 10.04
CA GLU A 231 -10.95 -0.64 10.68
C GLU A 231 -11.17 -0.25 12.15
N ASP A 232 -12.29 0.35 12.58
CA ASP A 232 -12.57 0.57 14.02
C ASP A 232 -14.07 0.57 14.40
N ALA A 233 -14.38 0.71 15.69
CA ALA A 233 -15.73 0.67 16.24
C ALA A 233 -16.68 1.75 15.69
N GLY A 234 -16.15 2.89 15.22
CA GLY A 234 -16.85 3.96 14.53
C GLY A 234 -16.46 4.14 13.05
N GLY A 235 -15.56 3.31 12.52
CA GLY A 235 -14.60 3.67 11.47
C GLY A 235 -14.95 3.24 10.06
N SER A 236 -14.04 3.61 9.14
CA SER A 236 -14.07 3.24 7.72
C SER A 236 -13.84 1.74 7.53
N TYR A 237 -14.00 1.26 6.31
CA TYR A 237 -13.71 -0.14 5.99
C TYR A 237 -12.22 -0.36 5.70
N ALA A 238 -11.70 -1.55 5.96
CA ALA A 238 -10.34 -1.91 5.55
C ALA A 238 -10.20 -1.95 4.02
N HIS A 239 -8.96 -1.90 3.53
CA HIS A 239 -8.65 -1.66 2.11
C HIS A 239 -9.34 -2.65 1.17
N TYR A 240 -9.29 -3.95 1.48
CA TYR A 240 -9.97 -5.00 0.70
C TYR A 240 -11.45 -4.66 0.43
N PHE A 241 -12.16 -4.23 1.48
CA PHE A 241 -13.57 -3.93 1.41
C PHE A 241 -13.86 -2.61 0.71
N LYS A 242 -13.02 -1.58 0.92
CA LYS A 242 -13.07 -0.31 0.18
C LYS A 242 -12.95 -0.57 -1.34
N PHE A 243 -12.02 -1.43 -1.76
CA PHE A 243 -11.89 -1.81 -3.16
C PHE A 243 -13.05 -2.68 -3.66
N GLY A 244 -13.58 -3.55 -2.81
CA GLY A 244 -14.81 -4.28 -3.10
C GLY A 244 -16.00 -3.37 -3.39
N GLU A 245 -16.15 -2.25 -2.67
CA GLU A 245 -17.23 -1.28 -2.95
C GLU A 245 -17.14 -0.73 -4.39
N ILE A 246 -15.93 -0.51 -4.90
CA ILE A 246 -15.69 -0.08 -6.29
C ILE A 246 -16.01 -1.20 -7.27
N TYR A 247 -15.56 -2.42 -7.00
CA TYR A 247 -15.76 -3.57 -7.89
C TYR A 247 -17.25 -3.95 -8.02
N TYR A 248 -17.95 -4.09 -6.89
CA TYR A 248 -19.38 -4.40 -6.86
C TYR A 248 -20.26 -3.19 -7.18
N GLY A 249 -19.72 -1.97 -7.08
CA GLY A 249 -20.38 -0.71 -7.40
C GLY A 249 -21.40 -0.26 -6.34
N LYS A 250 -21.23 -0.72 -5.11
CA LYS A 250 -22.18 -0.58 -4.00
C LYS A 250 -21.43 -0.52 -2.67
N ARG A 251 -21.93 0.30 -1.74
CA ARG A 251 -21.41 0.34 -0.37
C ARG A 251 -21.60 -1.00 0.31
N LEU A 252 -20.62 -1.40 1.11
CA LEU A 252 -20.73 -2.57 1.98
C LEU A 252 -21.66 -2.22 3.14
N ILE A 253 -22.60 -3.12 3.45
CA ILE A 253 -23.50 -2.98 4.59
C ILE A 253 -23.61 -4.29 5.35
N ARG A 254 -24.01 -4.21 6.62
CA ARG A 254 -24.29 -5.41 7.44
C ARG A 254 -25.49 -6.14 6.85
N ASP A 255 -25.34 -7.44 6.64
CA ASP A 255 -26.38 -8.32 6.11
C ASP A 255 -26.27 -9.70 6.78
N TYR A 256 -27.03 -9.90 7.85
CA TYR A 256 -27.01 -11.15 8.62
C TYR A 256 -27.55 -12.37 7.84
N ALA A 257 -28.17 -12.16 6.68
CA ALA A 257 -28.60 -13.26 5.80
C ALA A 257 -27.49 -13.70 4.84
N SER A 258 -26.48 -12.84 4.61
CA SER A 258 -25.29 -13.18 3.83
C SER A 258 -24.40 -14.16 4.62
N PRO A 259 -23.80 -15.18 3.98
CA PRO A 259 -22.88 -16.10 4.66
C PRO A 259 -21.68 -15.42 5.33
N SER A 260 -21.26 -14.25 4.81
CA SER A 260 -20.18 -13.44 5.39
C SER A 260 -20.65 -12.51 6.52
N GLY A 261 -21.96 -12.36 6.72
CA GLY A 261 -22.56 -11.33 7.58
C GLY A 261 -22.58 -9.92 6.96
N TRP A 262 -22.07 -9.76 5.74
CA TRP A 262 -21.96 -8.47 5.03
C TRP A 262 -22.29 -8.61 3.54
N SER A 263 -22.72 -7.51 2.92
CA SER A 263 -23.14 -7.51 1.51
C SER A 263 -22.94 -6.15 0.85
N TYR A 264 -22.47 -6.14 -0.40
CA TYR A 264 -22.34 -4.93 -1.21
C TYR A 264 -23.69 -4.56 -1.83
N THR A 265 -24.63 -4.17 -0.98
CA THR A 265 -26.02 -3.85 -1.37
C THR A 265 -26.47 -2.46 -0.89
N GLY A 266 -25.56 -1.67 -0.31
CA GLY A 266 -25.84 -0.32 0.17
C GLY A 266 -25.96 0.73 -0.95
N GLU A 267 -25.62 1.97 -0.60
CA GLU A 267 -25.67 3.09 -1.54
C GLU A 267 -24.80 2.86 -2.78
N PRO A 268 -25.16 3.40 -3.96
CA PRO A 268 -24.37 3.25 -5.18
C PRO A 268 -22.93 3.81 -5.04
N VAL A 269 -21.96 3.06 -5.56
CA VAL A 269 -20.57 3.51 -5.80
C VAL A 269 -20.30 3.32 -7.29
N PRO A 270 -20.87 4.16 -8.16
CA PRO A 270 -20.77 3.94 -9.60
C PRO A 270 -19.33 4.11 -10.08
N LEU A 271 -18.93 3.25 -11.02
CA LEU A 271 -17.71 3.41 -11.80
C LEU A 271 -18.10 3.54 -13.28
N ASP A 272 -18.23 4.77 -13.74
CA ASP A 272 -18.44 5.10 -15.14
C ASP A 272 -17.09 5.13 -15.87
N GLU A 273 -16.86 4.16 -16.74
CA GLU A 273 -15.63 4.02 -17.52
C GLU A 273 -15.39 5.21 -18.46
N THR A 274 -16.44 5.92 -18.90
CA THR A 274 -16.29 7.13 -19.72
C THR A 274 -15.65 8.27 -18.93
N GLY A 275 -15.77 8.23 -17.59
CA GLY A 275 -15.14 9.14 -16.64
C GLY A 275 -13.67 8.81 -16.34
N VAL A 276 -13.09 7.81 -16.97
CA VAL A 276 -11.70 7.36 -16.76
C VAL A 276 -10.89 7.55 -18.05
N PHE A 277 -9.61 7.93 -17.92
CA PHE A 277 -8.68 7.98 -19.05
C PHE A 277 -8.25 6.57 -19.46
N ASN A 278 -8.22 6.30 -20.77
CA ASN A 278 -7.65 5.08 -21.34
C ASN A 278 -6.12 5.19 -21.36
N LEU A 279 -5.47 4.88 -20.23
CA LEU A 279 -4.03 5.02 -20.05
C LEU A 279 -3.25 3.90 -20.74
N LEU A 280 -2.02 4.21 -21.19
CA LEU A 280 -1.02 3.20 -21.52
C LEU A 280 -0.68 2.38 -20.26
N PRO A 281 -1.00 1.08 -20.21
CA PRO A 281 -0.72 0.28 -19.02
C PRO A 281 0.79 0.09 -18.83
N ASN A 282 1.23 0.08 -17.56
CA ASN A 282 2.61 -0.16 -17.13
C ASN A 282 3.64 0.77 -17.77
N ALA A 283 3.26 2.01 -18.09
CA ALA A 283 4.15 2.89 -18.83
C ALA A 283 5.45 3.19 -18.06
N ALA A 284 6.57 3.04 -18.75
CA ALA A 284 7.86 3.58 -18.38
C ALA A 284 8.14 4.85 -19.18
N LEU A 285 9.05 5.70 -18.70
CA LEU A 285 9.45 6.91 -19.41
C LEU A 285 10.02 6.60 -20.82
N SER A 286 10.67 5.45 -20.99
CA SER A 286 11.15 4.95 -22.29
C SER A 286 10.08 4.72 -23.34
N ASP A 287 8.81 4.59 -22.95
CA ASP A 287 7.72 4.29 -23.88
C ASP A 287 7.30 5.53 -24.70
N TYR A 288 7.73 6.72 -24.28
CA TYR A 288 7.35 7.98 -24.92
C TYR A 288 8.39 8.43 -25.95
N PRO A 289 7.97 8.69 -27.22
CA PRO A 289 8.88 9.18 -28.25
C PRO A 289 9.62 10.44 -27.83
N ALA A 290 10.94 10.48 -28.02
CA ALA A 290 11.77 11.61 -27.65
C ALA A 290 11.24 12.92 -28.29
N GLY A 291 11.13 13.97 -27.49
CA GLY A 291 10.61 15.27 -27.92
C GLY A 291 9.08 15.38 -28.00
N SER A 292 8.34 14.29 -27.79
CA SER A 292 6.87 14.36 -27.67
C SER A 292 6.43 15.07 -26.38
N GLY A 293 5.21 15.61 -26.37
CA GLY A 293 4.62 16.17 -25.16
C GLY A 293 4.59 15.15 -24.02
N ALA A 294 4.21 13.89 -24.31
CA ALA A 294 4.23 12.78 -23.36
C ALA A 294 5.62 12.56 -22.75
N ALA A 295 6.70 12.57 -23.54
CA ALA A 295 8.07 12.41 -23.04
C ALA A 295 8.51 13.57 -22.15
N ILE A 296 8.17 14.81 -22.53
CA ILE A 296 8.53 16.01 -21.76
C ILE A 296 7.80 16.02 -20.41
N SER A 297 6.47 15.85 -20.42
CA SER A 297 5.68 15.78 -19.18
C SER A 297 6.00 14.54 -18.35
N GLY A 298 6.27 13.41 -19.00
CA GLY A 298 6.65 12.16 -18.35
C GLY A 298 7.99 12.30 -17.62
N ALA A 299 8.96 12.98 -18.21
CA ALA A 299 10.24 13.26 -17.55
C ALA A 299 10.07 14.20 -16.34
N GLN A 300 9.17 15.19 -16.43
CA GLN A 300 8.82 16.04 -15.28
C GLN A 300 8.17 15.24 -14.15
N PHE A 301 7.21 14.36 -14.47
CA PHE A 301 6.59 13.49 -13.49
C PHE A 301 7.63 12.56 -12.84
N TYR A 302 8.45 11.88 -13.64
CA TYR A 302 9.47 10.96 -13.11
C TYR A 302 10.47 11.70 -12.23
N GLN A 303 10.88 12.92 -12.59
CA GLN A 303 11.75 13.73 -11.74
C GLN A 303 11.07 14.12 -10.42
N ALA A 304 9.79 14.51 -10.44
CA ALA A 304 9.04 14.79 -9.22
C ALA A 304 8.93 13.54 -8.33
N TYR A 305 8.74 12.36 -8.93
CA TYR A 305 8.75 11.09 -8.19
C TYR A 305 10.12 10.79 -7.56
N GLN A 306 11.23 10.99 -8.29
CA GLN A 306 12.58 10.85 -7.73
C GLN A 306 12.84 11.85 -6.59
N ASN A 307 12.33 13.08 -6.71
CA ASN A 307 12.42 14.07 -5.65
C ASN A 307 11.61 13.66 -4.41
N LEU A 308 10.43 13.06 -4.60
CA LEU A 308 9.63 12.51 -3.50
C LEU A 308 10.39 11.40 -2.77
N LEU A 309 10.93 10.42 -3.50
CA LEU A 309 11.73 9.34 -2.89
C LEU A 309 12.90 9.91 -2.09
N ALA A 310 13.63 10.88 -2.63
CA ALA A 310 14.73 11.53 -1.92
C ALA A 310 14.28 12.33 -0.70
N ALA A 311 13.09 12.94 -0.74
CA ALA A 311 12.52 13.64 0.41
C ALA A 311 12.12 12.66 1.52
N LEU A 312 11.40 11.58 1.17
CA LEU A 312 11.03 10.53 2.12
C LEU A 312 12.26 9.85 2.73
N ASP A 313 13.29 9.59 1.93
CA ASP A 313 14.55 9.02 2.42
C ASP A 313 15.20 9.91 3.49
N ARG A 314 15.28 11.22 3.27
CA ARG A 314 15.75 12.17 4.31
C ARG A 314 14.85 12.19 5.54
N THR A 315 13.53 12.16 5.34
CA THR A 315 12.54 12.13 6.42
C THR A 315 12.80 10.97 7.37
N PHE A 316 12.96 9.77 6.84
CA PHE A 316 13.17 8.55 7.63
C PHE A 316 14.63 8.29 8.03
N ASN A 317 15.57 9.16 7.61
CA ASN A 317 16.99 9.07 7.96
C ASN A 317 17.46 10.33 8.70
N GLY A 318 16.71 10.71 9.74
CA GLY A 318 17.12 11.70 10.74
C GLY A 318 16.63 13.13 10.50
N GLN A 319 15.70 13.36 9.57
CA GLN A 319 15.06 14.67 9.37
C GLN A 319 13.53 14.56 9.28
N PRO A 320 12.85 14.02 10.32
CA PRO A 320 11.41 13.72 10.24
C PRO A 320 10.52 14.93 9.96
N GLN A 321 10.98 16.15 10.25
CA GLN A 321 10.29 17.40 9.92
C GLN A 321 10.25 17.69 8.41
N GLN A 322 10.98 16.96 7.57
CA GLN A 322 10.88 17.08 6.11
C GLN A 322 9.66 16.38 5.51
N LEU A 323 8.83 15.71 6.31
CA LEU A 323 7.58 15.12 5.81
C LEU A 323 6.69 16.18 5.12
N ASP A 324 6.65 17.41 5.62
CA ASP A 324 5.94 18.56 5.04
C ASP A 324 6.35 18.80 3.58
N ALA A 325 7.65 18.72 3.31
CA ALA A 325 8.21 18.88 1.98
C ALA A 325 7.85 17.71 1.07
N ALA A 326 7.90 16.47 1.60
CA ALA A 326 7.47 15.28 0.87
C ALA A 326 5.98 15.37 0.48
N ILE A 327 5.12 15.80 1.40
CA ILE A 327 3.69 16.03 1.16
C ILE A 327 3.47 17.12 0.09
N GLY A 328 4.24 18.20 0.14
CA GLY A 328 4.26 19.22 -0.92
C GLY A 328 4.54 18.63 -2.31
N ILE A 329 5.51 17.72 -2.41
CA ILE A 329 5.84 17.02 -3.66
C ILE A 329 4.73 16.03 -4.06
N MET A 330 4.01 15.40 -3.12
CA MET A 330 2.85 14.57 -3.46
C MET A 330 1.73 15.38 -4.15
N TYR A 331 1.50 16.63 -3.73
CA TYR A 331 0.60 17.53 -4.45
C TYR A 331 1.14 17.90 -5.84
N GLU A 332 2.46 18.14 -5.96
CA GLU A 332 3.11 18.37 -7.25
C GLU A 332 2.91 17.17 -8.19
N LEU A 333 3.12 15.93 -7.71
CA LEU A 333 2.94 14.70 -8.49
C LEU A 333 1.58 14.64 -9.17
N LYS A 334 0.50 15.01 -8.47
CA LYS A 334 -0.84 15.09 -9.04
C LYS A 334 -0.91 16.09 -10.20
N LEU A 335 -0.32 17.27 -10.04
CA LEU A 335 -0.34 18.31 -11.08
C LEU A 335 0.47 17.89 -12.31
N VAL A 336 1.64 17.28 -12.12
CA VAL A 336 2.46 16.81 -13.25
C VAL A 336 1.87 15.55 -13.89
N ALA A 337 1.20 14.67 -13.13
CA ALA A 337 0.43 13.54 -13.67
C ALA A 337 -0.67 14.03 -14.62
N GLN A 338 -1.41 15.07 -14.25
CA GLN A 338 -2.43 15.68 -15.11
C GLN A 338 -1.85 16.21 -16.42
N LYS A 339 -0.62 16.77 -16.40
CA LYS A 339 0.07 17.19 -17.63
C LYS A 339 0.42 15.99 -18.51
N VAL A 340 0.87 14.87 -17.93
CA VAL A 340 1.14 13.64 -18.68
C VAL A 340 -0.11 13.18 -19.41
N MET A 341 -1.24 13.10 -18.71
CA MET A 341 -2.51 12.60 -19.24
C MET A 341 -3.23 13.55 -20.22
N GLN A 342 -2.66 14.73 -20.51
CA GLN A 342 -3.11 15.59 -21.61
C GLN A 342 -2.52 15.18 -22.97
N ASN A 343 -1.59 14.22 -22.98
CA ASN A 343 -0.90 13.81 -24.19
C ASN A 343 -1.35 12.40 -24.63
N PRO A 344 -1.61 12.18 -25.92
CA PRO A 344 -1.71 10.83 -26.46
C PRO A 344 -0.33 10.16 -26.41
N VAL A 345 -0.32 8.83 -26.32
CA VAL A 345 0.93 8.04 -26.34
C VAL A 345 1.69 8.25 -27.65
N SER A 346 0.95 8.22 -28.77
CA SER A 346 1.48 8.53 -30.09
C SER A 346 0.36 9.07 -30.99
N SER A 347 0.75 9.72 -32.08
CA SER A 347 -0.20 10.23 -33.08
C SER A 347 -0.96 9.11 -33.82
N SER A 348 -0.50 7.86 -33.77
CA SER A 348 -1.15 6.72 -34.42
C SER A 348 -2.20 6.02 -33.55
N VAL A 349 -2.21 6.26 -32.24
CA VAL A 349 -3.21 5.73 -31.28
C VAL A 349 -3.74 6.86 -30.39
N PRO A 350 -4.47 7.84 -30.95
CA PRO A 350 -4.86 9.06 -30.22
C PRO A 350 -5.78 8.79 -29.02
N ASP A 351 -6.49 7.65 -29.01
CA ASP A 351 -7.40 7.26 -27.94
C ASP A 351 -6.70 6.64 -26.73
N VAL A 352 -5.38 6.38 -26.83
CA VAL A 352 -4.55 5.92 -25.69
C VAL A 352 -3.74 7.10 -25.18
N VAL A 353 -3.92 7.39 -23.90
CA VAL A 353 -3.33 8.53 -23.20
C VAL A 353 -2.05 8.09 -22.47
N ALA A 354 -1.03 8.96 -22.44
CA ALA A 354 0.18 8.71 -21.67
C ALA A 354 -0.16 8.58 -20.17
N ALA A 355 0.47 7.63 -19.49
CA ALA A 355 0.32 7.39 -18.06
C ALA A 355 1.50 8.00 -17.29
N PRO A 356 1.31 8.48 -16.05
CA PRO A 356 2.42 8.98 -15.24
C PRO A 356 3.48 7.87 -14.99
N PRO A 357 4.73 8.03 -15.48
CA PRO A 357 5.71 6.93 -15.40
C PRO A 357 6.41 6.89 -14.05
N PHE A 358 6.18 5.82 -13.27
CA PHE A 358 6.94 5.53 -12.04
C PHE A 358 8.26 4.80 -12.32
N MET A 359 8.47 4.36 -13.56
CA MET A 359 9.69 3.68 -14.01
C MET A 359 10.38 4.48 -15.10
N ARG A 360 11.72 4.50 -15.08
CA ARG A 360 12.50 5.12 -16.16
C ARG A 360 12.52 4.25 -17.42
N LEU A 361 12.80 2.97 -17.24
CA LEU A 361 12.93 1.96 -18.28
C LEU A 361 12.23 0.69 -17.79
N HIS A 362 11.76 -0.14 -18.71
CA HIS A 362 11.41 -1.52 -18.39
C HIS A 362 12.68 -2.28 -18.01
N GLN A 363 12.67 -3.00 -16.88
CA GLN A 363 13.75 -3.93 -16.59
C GLN A 363 13.66 -5.11 -17.57
N SER A 364 14.81 -5.50 -18.14
CA SER A 364 14.89 -6.70 -18.97
C SER A 364 14.67 -7.92 -18.06
N SER A 365 13.61 -8.68 -18.37
CA SER A 365 13.31 -9.97 -17.72
C SER A 365 14.43 -10.98 -17.89
#